data_AF-A0A933YS02-F1
#
_entry.id   AF-A0A933YS02-F1
#
_cell.length_a   1.000
_cell.length_b   1.000
_cell.length_c   1.000
_cell.angle_alpha   90.00
_cell.angle_beta   90.00
_cell.angle_gamma   90.00
#
_symmetry.space_group_name_H-M   'P 1'
#
loop_
_entity.id
_entity.type
_entity.pdbx_description
1 polymer ?
#
loop_
_entity_poly.entity_id
_entity_poly.type
_entity_poly.pdbx_seq_one_letter_code
_entity_poly.pdbx_strand_id
1 'polypeptide(L)'
;MLSEPLRPNEAKKLIRSILKDGFVSYSQPHAMERLEKHGMSTTDCANILRGGTVEEAEHEYGDWRYRVHTGKMTVIVRFEDETELMIVTAWRK
;
A
#
# COMPACT_ATOMS: atom_id res chain seq x y z
N MET A 1 -0.31 18.72 0.73
CA MET A 1 0.68 18.09 1.63
C MET A 1 -0.11 17.32 2.65
N LEU A 2 0.04 16.00 2.70
CA LEU A 2 -0.73 15.15 3.62
C LEU A 2 -0.32 15.45 5.07
N SER A 3 -1.30 15.49 5.97
CA SER A 3 -1.04 15.59 7.41
C SER A 3 -0.90 14.18 7.99
N GLU A 4 0.30 13.61 7.86
CA GLU A 4 0.60 12.25 8.31
C GLU A 4 1.11 12.20 9.76
N PRO A 5 0.91 11.09 10.49
CA PRO A 5 0.28 9.84 10.03
C PRO A 5 -1.24 9.94 9.93
N LEU A 6 -1.81 9.29 8.92
CA LEU A 6 -3.25 9.11 8.82
C LEU A 6 -3.70 7.98 9.75
N ARG A 7 -4.86 8.13 10.39
CA ARG A 7 -5.48 7.01 11.11
C ARG A 7 -5.90 5.92 10.11
N PRO A 8 -6.02 4.65 10.53
CA PRO A 8 -6.33 3.54 9.62
C PRO A 8 -7.55 3.76 8.71
N ASN A 9 -8.63 4.35 9.26
CA ASN A 9 -9.84 4.66 8.50
C ASN A 9 -9.62 5.79 7.47
N GLU A 10 -8.80 6.79 7.80
CA GLU A 10 -8.44 7.90 6.91
C GLU A 10 -7.56 7.40 5.77
N ALA A 11 -6.52 6.62 6.10
CA ALA A 11 -5.67 5.95 5.12
C ALA A 11 -6.48 5.03 4.20
N LYS A 12 -7.41 4.23 4.75
CA LYS A 12 -8.29 3.36 3.95
C LYS A 12 -9.15 4.16 2.96
N LYS A 13 -9.69 5.30 3.40
CA LYS A 13 -10.49 6.18 2.54
C LYS A 13 -9.63 6.75 1.40
N LEU A 14 -8.41 7.20 1.71
CA LEU A 14 -7.48 7.74 0.72
C LEU A 14 -7.05 6.67 -0.30
N ILE A 15 -6.68 5.47 0.16
CA ILE A 15 -6.35 4.33 -0.70
C ILE A 15 -7.48 4.07 -1.70
N ARG A 16 -8.74 4.05 -1.24
CA ARG A 16 -9.90 3.81 -2.14
C ARG A 16 -10.10 4.93 -3.15
N SER A 17 -9.81 6.17 -2.77
CA SER A 17 -9.85 7.33 -3.68
C SER A 17 -8.78 7.18 -4.77
N ILE A 18 -7.53 6.90 -4.38
CA ILE A 18 -6.39 6.72 -5.30
C ILE A 18 -6.62 5.51 -6.23
N LEU A 19 -7.12 4.39 -5.72
CA LEU A 19 -7.46 3.23 -6.56
C LEU A 19 -8.54 3.51 -7.60
N LYS A 20 -9.38 4.54 -7.39
CA LYS A 20 -10.48 4.87 -8.28
C LYS A 20 -10.06 5.91 -9.33
N ASP A 21 -9.39 6.97 -8.89
CA ASP A 21 -9.18 8.18 -9.68
C ASP A 21 -7.69 8.59 -9.78
N GLY A 22 -6.79 7.87 -9.11
CA GLY A 22 -5.36 8.20 -9.02
C GLY A 22 -4.43 7.12 -9.56
N PHE A 23 -3.19 7.11 -9.08
CA PHE A 23 -2.13 6.24 -9.56
C PHE A 23 -1.54 5.37 -8.44
N VAL A 24 -1.25 4.12 -8.80
CA VAL A 24 -0.52 3.18 -7.92
C VAL A 24 0.82 2.89 -8.58
N SER A 25 1.89 3.34 -7.95
CA SER A 25 3.26 3.04 -8.36
C SER A 25 3.86 1.92 -7.50
N TYR A 26 5.01 1.40 -7.94
CA TYR A 26 5.70 0.28 -7.31
C TYR A 26 7.17 0.63 -7.14
N SER A 27 7.72 0.40 -5.95
CA SER A 27 9.15 0.61 -5.72
C SER A 27 9.98 -0.28 -6.64
N GLN A 28 10.91 0.31 -7.39
CA GLN A 28 11.75 -0.42 -8.33
C GLN A 28 13.17 -0.60 -7.78
N PRO A 29 13.80 -1.77 -7.97
CA PRO A 29 13.22 -3.03 -8.46
C PRO A 29 12.45 -3.79 -7.36
N HIS A 30 12.58 -3.35 -6.10
CA HIS A 30 12.27 -4.14 -4.92
C HIS A 30 10.84 -4.69 -4.89
N ALA A 31 9.80 -3.86 -5.04
CA ALA A 31 8.42 -4.34 -4.97
C ALA A 31 8.14 -5.38 -6.06
N MET A 32 8.66 -5.18 -7.28
CA MET A 32 8.43 -6.10 -8.40
C MET A 32 9.07 -7.47 -8.15
N GLU A 33 10.32 -7.50 -7.70
CA GLU A 33 11.01 -8.75 -7.33
C GLU A 33 10.28 -9.47 -6.19
N ARG A 34 9.71 -8.73 -5.24
CA ARG A 34 8.92 -9.31 -4.15
C ARG A 34 7.62 -9.92 -4.66
N LEU A 35 6.92 -9.27 -5.59
CA LEU A 35 5.73 -9.82 -6.20
C LEU A 35 6.03 -11.13 -6.94
N GLU A 36 7.09 -11.15 -7.76
CA GLU A 36 7.53 -12.36 -8.45
C GLU A 36 7.87 -13.49 -7.47
N LYS A 37 8.72 -13.19 -6.47
CA LYS A 37 9.13 -14.16 -5.44
C LYS A 37 7.95 -14.77 -4.68
N HIS A 38 6.88 -14.02 -4.48
CA HIS A 38 5.68 -14.45 -3.73
C HIS A 38 4.52 -14.91 -4.60
N GLY A 39 4.72 -15.00 -5.92
CA GLY A 39 3.65 -15.38 -6.87
C GLY A 39 2.43 -14.46 -6.73
N MET A 40 2.67 -13.15 -6.68
CA MET A 40 1.64 -12.12 -6.57
C MET A 40 1.62 -11.27 -7.84
N SER A 41 0.42 -10.88 -8.26
CA SER A 41 0.21 -9.94 -9.35
C SER A 41 -0.03 -8.53 -8.83
N THR A 42 0.10 -7.53 -9.72
CA THR A 42 -0.34 -6.15 -9.43
C THR A 42 -1.84 -6.08 -9.11
N THR A 43 -2.66 -6.93 -9.75
CA THR A 43 -4.09 -7.09 -9.46
C THR A 43 -4.35 -7.60 -8.04
N ASP A 44 -3.53 -8.51 -7.52
CA ASP A 44 -3.62 -8.96 -6.13
C ASP A 44 -3.40 -7.80 -5.17
N CYS A 45 -2.38 -6.97 -5.42
CA CYS A 45 -2.14 -5.76 -4.64
C CYS A 45 -3.33 -4.82 -4.67
N ALA A 46 -3.88 -4.50 -5.85
CA ALA A 46 -5.06 -3.64 -5.96
C ALA A 46 -6.27 -4.20 -5.19
N ASN A 47 -6.47 -5.52 -5.21
CA ASN A 47 -7.54 -6.18 -4.46
C ASN A 47 -7.32 -6.11 -2.94
N ILE A 48 -6.08 -6.30 -2.46
CA ILE A 48 -5.73 -6.14 -1.04
C ILE A 48 -5.90 -4.69 -0.60
N LEU A 49 -5.43 -3.72 -1.38
CA LEU A 49 -5.62 -2.30 -1.09
C LEU A 49 -7.12 -1.94 -1.01
N ARG A 50 -7.94 -2.50 -1.89
CA ARG A 50 -9.39 -2.29 -1.89
C ARG A 50 -10.10 -2.94 -0.70
N GLY A 51 -9.80 -4.21 -0.39
CA GLY A 51 -10.58 -5.04 0.54
C GLY A 51 -9.92 -5.34 1.90
N GLY A 52 -8.62 -5.15 2.03
CA GLY A 52 -7.85 -5.48 3.23
C GLY A 52 -8.02 -4.50 4.39
N THR A 53 -7.58 -4.94 5.57
CA THR A 53 -7.52 -4.13 6.79
C THR A 53 -6.26 -3.29 6.77
N VAL A 54 -6.39 -2.01 7.14
CA VAL A 54 -5.24 -1.10 7.31
C VAL A 54 -4.88 -1.08 8.80
N GLU A 55 -3.61 -1.22 9.12
CA GLU A 55 -3.08 -1.07 10.49
C GLU A 55 -2.62 0.38 10.75
N GLU A 56 -2.27 0.68 12.00
CA GLU A 56 -1.63 1.96 12.36
C GLU A 56 -0.34 2.17 11.57
N ALA A 57 -0.05 3.43 11.25
CA ALA A 57 1.12 3.77 10.45
C ALA A 57 2.41 3.57 11.26
N GLU A 58 3.44 3.05 10.60
CA GLU A 58 4.79 2.91 11.14
C GLU A 58 5.71 3.92 10.42
N HIS A 59 6.51 4.68 11.18
CA HIS A 59 7.49 5.60 10.60
C HIS A 59 8.81 4.87 10.35
N GLU A 60 9.17 4.65 9.09
CA GLU A 60 10.36 3.92 8.70
C GLU A 60 11.14 4.66 7.60
N TYR A 61 12.45 4.80 7.78
CA TYR A 61 13.36 5.40 6.80
C TYR A 61 12.96 6.82 6.34
N GLY A 62 12.27 7.58 7.19
CA GLY A 62 11.87 8.96 6.92
C GLY A 62 10.49 9.12 6.28
N ASP A 63 9.77 8.03 6.05
CA ASP A 63 8.40 8.04 5.50
C ASP A 63 7.42 7.30 6.42
N TRP A 64 6.15 7.67 6.32
CA TRP A 64 5.05 6.92 6.93
C TRP A 64 4.64 5.75 6.04
N ARG A 65 4.54 4.56 6.64
CA ARG A 65 4.17 3.32 5.96
C ARG A 65 2.91 2.75 6.56
N TYR A 66 2.03 2.30 5.69
CA TYR A 66 0.74 1.74 6.04
C TYR A 66 0.70 0.28 5.60
N ARG A 67 0.48 -0.61 6.57
CA ARG A 67 0.30 -2.03 6.30
C ARG A 67 -1.16 -2.30 5.95
N VAL A 68 -1.39 -2.87 4.77
CA VAL A 68 -2.70 -3.33 4.32
C VAL A 68 -2.66 -4.83 4.14
N HIS A 69 -3.52 -5.57 4.84
CA HIS A 69 -3.44 -7.02 4.83
C HIS A 69 -4.79 -7.71 4.77
N THR A 70 -4.73 -8.97 4.38
CA THR A 70 -5.81 -9.95 4.51
C THR A 70 -5.31 -11.11 5.37
N GLY A 71 -6.11 -12.19 5.46
CA GLY A 71 -5.65 -13.44 6.05
C GLY A 71 -4.49 -14.11 5.29
N LYS A 72 -4.30 -13.80 4.00
CA LYS A 72 -3.37 -14.52 3.12
C LYS A 72 -2.21 -13.69 2.57
N MET A 73 -2.35 -12.37 2.51
CA MET A 73 -1.39 -11.51 1.84
C MET A 73 -1.29 -10.16 2.55
N THR A 74 -0.14 -9.51 2.40
CA THR A 74 0.17 -8.19 2.96
C THR A 74 0.82 -7.32 1.90
N VAL A 75 0.46 -6.03 1.90
CA VAL A 75 1.06 -4.97 1.08
C VAL A 75 1.42 -3.81 2.01
N ILE A 76 2.62 -3.27 1.87
CA ILE A 76 3.05 -2.03 2.53
C ILE A 76 3.02 -0.91 1.51
N VAL A 77 2.37 0.19 1.86
CA VAL A 77 2.29 1.39 1.01
C VAL A 77 2.78 2.62 1.74
N ARG A 78 3.21 3.62 0.97
CA ARG A 78 3.34 5.01 1.40
C ARG A 78 2.54 5.89 0.45
N PHE A 79 2.10 7.06 0.91
CA PHE A 79 1.48 8.04 0.03
C PHE A 79 2.56 9.00 -0.47
N GLU A 80 2.63 9.21 -1.78
CA GLU A 80 3.46 10.28 -2.35
C GLU A 80 2.70 11.60 -2.24
N ASP A 81 1.39 11.56 -2.54
CA ASP A 81 0.44 12.65 -2.33
C ASP A 81 -1.01 12.13 -2.23
N GLU A 82 -1.99 13.02 -2.38
CA GLU A 82 -3.42 12.68 -2.30
C GLU A 82 -3.94 11.87 -3.50
N THR A 83 -3.15 11.76 -4.57
CA THR A 83 -3.49 11.15 -5.85
C THR A 83 -2.59 9.97 -6.22
N GLU A 84 -1.42 9.85 -5.59
CA GLU A 84 -0.49 8.75 -5.79
C GLU A 84 -0.12 8.03 -4.49
N LEU A 85 -0.20 6.70 -4.52
CA LEU A 85 0.41 5.84 -3.52
C LEU A 85 1.43 4.91 -4.17
N MET A 86 2.51 4.65 -3.44
CA MET A 86 3.53 3.71 -3.85
C MET A 86 3.46 2.43 -3.01
N ILE A 87 3.46 1.28 -3.67
CA ILE A 87 3.68 -0.02 -3.04
C ILE A 87 5.18 -0.16 -2.76
N VAL A 88 5.52 -0.19 -1.48
CA VAL A 88 6.90 -0.35 -1.00
C VAL A 88 7.33 -1.80 -1.11
N THR A 89 6.51 -2.72 -0.61
CA THR A 89 6.77 -4.17 -0.65
C THR A 89 5.47 -4.95 -0.47
N ALA A 90 5.46 -6.23 -0.84
CA ALA A 90 4.33 -7.12 -0.65
C ALA A 90 4.79 -8.56 -0.47
N TRP A 91 3.96 -9.39 0.16
CA TRP A 91 4.19 -10.83 0.27
C TRP A 91 2.90 -11.60 0.51
N ARG A 92 2.94 -12.88 0.10
CA ARG A 92 1.97 -13.89 0.50
C ARG A 92 2.45 -14.54 1.80
N LYS A 93 1.55 -14.76 2.74
CA LYS A 93 1.83 -15.41 4.03
C LYS A 93 2.05 -16.91 3.85
#